data_AF-A0A832GF56-F1
#
_entry.id   AF-A0A832GF56-F1
#
_cell.length_a   1.000
_cell.length_b   1.000
_cell.length_c   1.000
_cell.angle_alpha   90.00
_cell.angle_beta   90.00
_cell.angle_gamma   90.00
#
_symmetry.space_group_name_H-M   'P 1'
#
loop_
_entity.id
_entity.type
_entity.pdbx_description
1 polymer ?
#
loop_
_entity_poly.entity_id
_entity_poly.type
_entity_poly.pdbx_seq_one_letter_code
_entity_poly.pdbx_strand_id
1 'polypeptide(L)'
;MALALRLQRLVQSGEVTDYADLARLGHVTRARVTQVMNLLNLAPDIQEELLFLPRTVKGRDPIRERHLRPIAAILDWRKQRRMWKQLLAAQQPANGG
;
A
#
# COMPACT_ATOMS: atom_id res chain seq x y z
N MET A 1 4.55 -0.61 6.27
CA MET A 1 3.72 0.32 7.07
C MET A 1 4.47 1.21 8.06
N ALA A 2 5.71 0.89 8.49
CA ALA A 2 6.43 1.75 9.46
C ALA A 2 6.63 3.20 8.97
N LEU A 3 6.89 3.39 7.67
CA LEU A 3 6.95 4.73 7.06
C LEU A 3 5.57 5.40 7.02
N ALA A 4 4.51 4.67 6.65
CA ALA A 4 3.15 5.21 6.58
C ALA A 4 2.65 5.71 7.95
N LEU A 5 2.89 4.95 9.02
CA LEU A 5 2.55 5.34 10.40
C LEU A 5 3.39 6.52 10.92
N ARG A 6 4.65 6.66 10.46
CA ARG A 6 5.50 7.82 10.80
C ARG A 6 5.04 9.07 10.06
N LEU A 7 4.66 8.94 8.79
CA LEU A 7 4.14 10.03 7.98
C LEU A 7 2.76 10.50 8.47
N GLN A 8 1.88 9.57 8.86
CA GLN A 8 0.56 9.89 9.42
C GLN A 8 0.67 10.64 10.76
N ARG A 9 1.65 10.29 11.60
CA ARG A 9 1.94 11.02 12.85
C ARG A 9 2.43 12.45 12.62
N LEU A 10 3.25 12.68 11.59
CA LEU A 10 3.72 14.02 11.20
C LEU A 10 2.60 14.89 10.59
N VAL A 11 1.63 14.28 9.91
CA VAL A 11 0.43 15.00 9.42
C VAL A 11 -0.52 15.32 10.58
N GLN A 12 -0.74 14.38 11.51
CA GLN A 12 -1.63 14.57 12.66
C GLN A 12 -1.08 15.51 13.74
N SER A 13 0.24 15.67 13.86
CA SER A 13 0.86 16.63 14.80
C SER A 13 0.73 18.09 14.36
N GLY A 14 0.24 18.35 13.13
CA GLY A 14 0.11 19.71 12.59
C GLY A 14 1.44 20.35 12.16
N GLU A 15 2.56 19.64 12.25
CA GLU A 15 3.89 20.11 11.85
C GLU A 15 4.07 20.25 10.33
N VAL A 16 3.15 19.69 9.53
CA VAL A 16 3.27 19.68 8.07
C VAL A 16 1.93 20.08 7.44
N THR A 17 1.91 21.27 6.84
CA THR A 17 0.70 21.92 6.32
C THR A 17 0.25 21.35 4.97
N ASP A 18 1.13 20.66 4.25
CA ASP A 18 0.83 20.06 2.95
C ASP A 18 1.74 18.85 2.63
N TYR A 19 1.20 17.87 1.90
CA TYR A 19 1.88 16.64 1.44
C TYR A 19 3.16 16.92 0.64
N ALA A 20 3.30 18.15 0.12
CA ALA A 20 4.49 18.65 -0.53
C ALA A 20 5.71 18.80 0.40
N ASP A 21 5.50 19.19 1.66
CA ASP A 21 6.60 19.41 2.60
C ASP A 21 7.05 18.10 3.24
N LEU A 22 6.13 17.16 3.39
CA LEU A 22 6.40 15.78 3.79
C LEU A 22 7.29 15.05 2.77
N ALA A 23 7.12 15.35 1.48
CA ALA A 23 7.97 14.86 0.40
C ALA A 23 9.40 15.44 0.48
N ARG A 24 9.54 16.73 0.81
CA ARG A 24 10.85 17.39 0.98
C ARG A 24 11.60 16.89 2.21
N LEU A 25 10.93 16.77 3.35
CA LEU A 25 11.50 16.26 4.61
C LEU A 25 11.89 14.78 4.54
N GLY A 26 11.16 13.97 3.77
CA GLY A 26 11.41 12.54 3.62
C GLY A 26 12.36 12.16 2.48
N HIS A 27 12.89 13.11 1.71
CA HIS A 27 13.61 12.87 0.44
C HIS A 27 12.87 11.92 -0.53
N VAL A 28 11.53 11.95 -0.52
CA VAL A 28 10.69 11.09 -1.36
C VAL A 28 9.88 11.94 -2.33
N THR A 29 9.63 11.44 -3.54
CA THR A 29 8.83 12.20 -4.52
C THR A 29 7.38 12.36 -4.05
N ARG A 30 6.69 13.42 -4.50
CA ARG A 30 5.24 13.59 -4.25
C ARG A 30 4.43 12.37 -4.66
N ALA A 31 4.76 11.75 -5.80
CA ALA A 31 4.14 10.52 -6.26
C ALA A 31 4.28 9.38 -5.23
N ARG A 32 5.43 9.27 -4.56
CA ARG A 32 5.66 8.26 -3.52
C ARG A 32 4.83 8.53 -2.25
N VAL A 33 4.66 9.79 -1.87
CA VAL A 33 3.77 10.17 -0.76
C VAL A 33 2.33 9.79 -1.08
N THR A 34 1.82 10.13 -2.27
CA THR A 34 0.48 9.72 -2.72
C THR A 34 0.29 8.21 -2.72
N GLN A 35 1.30 7.45 -3.17
CA GLN A 35 1.27 5.97 -3.11
C GLN A 35 1.11 5.47 -1.67
N VAL A 36 1.87 6.03 -0.73
CA VAL A 36 1.78 5.62 0.69
C VAL A 36 0.43 5.99 1.29
N MET A 37 -0.07 7.19 0.99
CA MET A 37 -1.38 7.65 1.48
C MET A 37 -2.52 6.80 0.92
N ASN A 38 -2.45 6.39 -0.34
CA ASN A 38 -3.46 5.50 -0.93
C ASN A 38 -3.54 4.16 -0.20
N LEU A 39 -2.42 3.66 0.35
CA LEU A 39 -2.44 2.40 1.12
C LEU A 39 -3.22 2.53 2.44
N LEU A 40 -3.38 3.74 2.99
CA LEU A 40 -4.17 3.99 4.21
C LEU A 40 -5.67 3.75 3.99
N ASN A 41 -6.15 3.77 2.75
CA ASN A 41 -7.55 3.54 2.41
C ASN A 41 -7.91 2.04 2.28
N LEU A 42 -6.92 1.15 2.36
CA LEU A 42 -7.15 -0.29 2.36
C LEU A 42 -7.78 -0.76 3.68
N ALA A 43 -8.54 -1.85 3.61
CA ALA A 43 -9.07 -2.51 4.79
C ALA A 43 -7.92 -2.93 5.73
N PRO A 44 -8.08 -2.82 7.06
CA PRO A 44 -6.99 -3.06 8.03
C PRO A 44 -6.31 -4.42 7.89
N ASP A 45 -7.09 -5.48 7.62
CA ASP A 45 -6.58 -6.84 7.39
C ASP A 45 -5.69 -6.92 6.13
N ILE A 46 -6.06 -6.22 5.05
CA ILE A 46 -5.25 -6.16 3.82
C ILE A 46 -3.94 -5.39 4.09
N GLN A 47 -3.98 -4.35 4.93
CA GLN A 47 -2.79 -3.62 5.35
C GLN A 47 -1.83 -4.53 6.15
N GLU A 48 -2.35 -5.34 7.07
CA GLU A 48 -1.56 -6.34 7.79
C GLU A 48 -0.98 -7.40 6.87
N GLU A 49 -1.77 -7.97 5.96
CA GLU A 49 -1.28 -8.95 5.00
C GLU A 49 -0.15 -8.39 4.12
N LEU A 50 -0.25 -7.13 3.68
CA LEU A 50 0.82 -6.43 2.95
C LEU A 50 2.11 -6.27 3.77
N LEU A 51 2.03 -6.19 5.11
CA LEU A 51 3.21 -6.14 5.99
C LEU A 51 3.93 -7.48 6.09
N PHE A 52 3.17 -8.58 6.03
CA PHE A 52 3.66 -9.93 6.18
C PHE A 52 3.87 -10.67 4.85
N LEU A 53 3.69 -9.99 3.72
CA LEU A 53 3.97 -10.58 2.42
C LEU A 53 5.41 -11.10 2.37
N PRO A 54 5.62 -12.34 1.87
CA PRO A 54 6.96 -12.89 1.75
C PRO A 54 7.81 -11.98 0.87
N ARG A 55 9.01 -11.66 1.34
CA ARG A 55 9.97 -10.87 0.56
C ARG A 55 10.28 -11.61 -0.73
N THR A 56 10.13 -10.96 -1.88
CA THR A 56 10.52 -11.54 -3.16
C THR A 56 12.04 -11.77 -3.17
N VAL A 57 12.46 -13.03 -3.17
CA VAL A 57 13.89 -13.41 -3.10
C VAL A 57 14.57 -13.38 -4.48
N LYS A 58 13.81 -13.54 -5.56
CA LYS A 58 14.27 -13.40 -6.96
C LYS A 58 13.14 -12.88 -7.85
N GLY A 59 13.47 -12.03 -8.82
CA GLY A 59 12.51 -11.48 -9.78
C GLY A 59 11.86 -10.17 -9.33
N ARG A 60 10.89 -9.68 -10.11
CA ARG A 60 10.12 -8.47 -9.77
C ARG A 60 9.04 -8.83 -8.76
N ASP A 61 8.78 -7.95 -7.79
CA ASP A 61 7.68 -8.16 -6.84
C ASP A 61 6.38 -8.50 -7.58
N PRO A 62 5.70 -9.59 -7.18
CA PRO A 62 4.46 -10.02 -7.82
C PRO A 62 3.40 -8.93 -7.62
N ILE A 63 3.21 -8.49 -6.38
CA ILE A 63 2.26 -7.42 -6.04
C ILE A 63 2.97 -6.07 -6.12
N ARG A 64 2.50 -5.23 -7.06
CA ARG A 64 3.00 -3.86 -7.26
C ARG A 64 1.95 -2.86 -6.86
N GLU A 65 2.38 -1.64 -6.58
CA GLU A 65 1.50 -0.54 -6.17
C GLU A 65 0.33 -0.30 -7.14
N ARG A 66 0.56 -0.40 -8.45
CA ARG A 66 -0.50 -0.28 -9.47
C ARG A 66 -1.64 -1.31 -9.32
N HIS A 67 -1.36 -2.49 -8.73
CA HIS A 67 -2.38 -3.50 -8.46
C HIS A 67 -3.20 -3.15 -7.21
N LEU A 68 -2.62 -2.36 -6.29
CA LEU A 68 -3.28 -1.92 -5.05
C LEU A 68 -4.14 -0.67 -5.26
N ARG A 69 -3.79 0.22 -6.20
CA ARG A 69 -4.57 1.43 -6.54
C ARG A 69 -6.08 1.17 -6.74
N PRO A 70 -6.51 0.22 -7.59
CA PRO A 70 -7.94 0.00 -7.80
C PRO A 70 -8.63 -0.57 -6.56
N ILE A 71 -7.92 -1.29 -5.70
CA ILE A 71 -8.47 -1.84 -4.45
C ILE A 71 -8.66 -0.69 -3.44
N ALA A 72 -7.64 0.16 -3.27
CA ALA A 72 -7.68 1.30 -2.36
C ALA A 72 -8.70 2.38 -2.75
N ALA A 73 -9.09 2.46 -4.02
CA ALA A 73 -10.11 3.41 -4.51
C ALA A 73 -11.55 3.03 -4.12
N ILE A 74 -11.78 1.82 -3.59
CA ILE A 74 -13.11 1.31 -3.27
C ILE A 74 -13.44 1.58 -1.79
N LEU A 75 -14.54 2.28 -1.53
CA LEU A 75 -14.96 2.58 -0.16
C LEU A 75 -15.43 1.34 0.63
N ASP A 76 -16.00 0.34 -0.05
CA ASP A 76 -16.52 -0.88 0.57
C ASP A 76 -15.41 -1.93 0.80
N TRP A 77 -15.05 -2.14 2.07
CA TRP A 77 -14.05 -3.13 2.47
C TRP A 77 -14.40 -4.57 2.09
N ARG A 78 -15.67 -4.96 1.95
CA ARG A 78 -16.01 -6.31 1.47
C ARG A 78 -15.64 -6.49 0.00
N LYS A 79 -15.79 -5.45 -0.82
CA LYS A 79 -15.34 -5.44 -2.21
C LYS A 79 -13.82 -5.43 -2.29
N GLN A 80 -13.15 -4.65 -1.45
CA GLN A 80 -11.69 -4.67 -1.37
C GLN A 80 -11.15 -6.08 -1.08
N ARG A 81 -11.68 -6.77 -0.07
CA ARG A 81 -11.28 -8.14 0.29
C ARG A 81 -11.48 -9.14 -0.85
N ARG A 82 -12.57 -9.02 -1.61
CA ARG A 82 -12.78 -9.88 -2.79
C ARG A 82 -11.72 -9.65 -3.85
N MET A 83 -11.43 -8.39 -4.19
CA MET A 83 -10.42 -8.06 -5.17
C MET A 83 -9.01 -8.43 -4.70
N TRP A 84 -8.74 -8.28 -3.42
CA TRP A 84 -7.49 -8.71 -2.80
C TRP A 84 -7.27 -10.23 -2.95
N LYS A 85 -8.28 -11.05 -2.64
CA LYS A 85 -8.22 -12.51 -2.83
C LYS A 85 -8.00 -12.89 -4.30
N GLN A 86 -8.69 -12.21 -5.23
CA GLN A 86 -8.50 -12.42 -6.67
C GLN A 86 -7.08 -12.06 -7.11
N LEU A 87 -6.53 -10.96 -6.59
CA LEU A 87 -5.16 -10.56 -6.86
C LEU A 87 -4.17 -11.60 -6.33
N LEU A 88 -4.35 -12.11 -5.11
CA LEU A 88 -3.49 -13.16 -4.56
C LEU A 88 -3.56 -14.45 -5.40
N ALA A 89 -4.77 -14.87 -5.79
CA ALA A 89 -4.97 -16.07 -6.62
C ALA A 89 -4.32 -15.93 -8.02
N ALA A 90 -4.38 -14.75 -8.63
CA ALA A 90 -3.76 -14.48 -9.93
C ALA A 90 -2.22 -14.44 -9.87
N GLN A 91 -1.65 -14.30 -8.67
CA GLN A 91 -0.20 -14.18 -8.45
C GLN A 91 0.42 -15.47 -7.94
N GLN A 92 -0.39 -16.45 -7.54
CA GLN A 92 0.08 -17.80 -7.33
C GLN A 92 0.38 -18.38 -8.73
N PRO A 93 1.65 -18.69 -9.07
CA PRO A 93 1.89 -19.52 -10.23
C PRO A 93 1.12 -20.82 -10.02
N ALA A 94 0.51 -21.34 -11.07
CA ALA A 94 0.02 -22.71 -11.05
C ALA A 94 1.21 -23.59 -10.64
N ASN A 95 1.21 -24.06 -9.39
CA ASN A 95 2.03 -25.21 -9.00
C ASN A 95 1.43 -26.40 -9.77
N GLY A 96 1.83 -26.52 -11.03
CA GLY A 96 1.68 -27.72 -11.84
C GLY A 96 3.06 -28.34 -12.00
N GLY A 97 3.18 -29.60 -11.55
CA GLY A 97 4.32 -30.49 -11.80
C GLY A 97 5.16 -30.76 -10.58
#